data_AF-A0A4R4NQX6-F1
#
_entry.id   AF-A0A4R4NQX6-F1
#
_cell.length_a   1.000
_cell.length_b   1.000
_cell.length_c   1.000
_cell.angle_alpha   90.00
_cell.angle_beta   90.00
_cell.angle_gamma   90.00
#
_symmetry.space_group_name_H-M   'P 1'
#
loop_
_entity.id
_entity.type
_entity.pdbx_description
1 polymer ?
#
loop_
_entity_poly.entity_id
_entity_poly.type
_entity_poly.pdbx_seq_one_letter_code
_entity_poly.pdbx_strand_id
1 'polypeptide(L)'
;MGYTCDPVAERIAEGLGFTCRGADAVVTFRDPFGLEDGTMPFLELLIIGGAVFALVHAWRRWRRDGDPVNISLWFASVVYLAVIEPPLYFPGWFGLEEHVGFIFSHNVFTVQFMYDRLPLYIVAFYPAISQLAYELVRVLGVFARRGPLLGSVAVAFACQVFYEIFDQLGPQLKWWAWNPGNEMINQPALASVPMNSMLLFASVSFGAMTYLVVRLVGADAGRDARTGWSIGWRTVLAGAATPLAMIVVSAPSGAFRGEDRLGIQRAILSAELAVVWIAGLYLLVDAWRATRTDSGPVQSPVFARVYPAVYLGVLVALWLTALPAYVGSSGGVTEQGTPVGSLWYAALCAVTAAVFVLAAVRVRMPRPAVGPVGS
;
A
#
# COMPACT_ATOMS: atom_id res chain seq x y z
N MET A 1 20.19 -24.44 8.15
CA MET A 1 18.71 -24.58 8.19
C MET A 1 18.06 -23.95 9.42
N GLY A 2 18.80 -23.27 10.33
CA GLY A 2 18.21 -22.69 11.55
C GLY A 2 17.61 -21.27 11.45
N TYR A 3 17.54 -20.69 10.25
CA TYR A 3 17.10 -19.29 10.04
C TYR A 3 15.71 -19.16 9.40
N THR A 4 15.02 -20.26 9.09
CA THR A 4 13.68 -20.19 8.45
C THR A 4 12.55 -19.99 9.47
N CYS A 5 12.73 -20.53 10.68
CA CYS A 5 11.80 -20.47 11.80
C CYS A 5 12.63 -20.39 13.08
N ASP A 6 13.27 -19.25 13.31
CA ASP A 6 13.98 -18.97 14.56
C ASP A 6 12.99 -18.82 15.74
N PRO A 7 13.47 -18.84 17.00
CA PRO A 7 12.58 -18.80 18.17
C PRO A 7 11.69 -17.56 18.27
N VAL A 8 12.11 -16.41 17.72
CA VAL A 8 11.28 -15.20 17.71
C VAL A 8 10.17 -15.38 16.69
N ALA A 9 10.52 -15.80 15.49
CA ALA A 9 9.56 -15.98 14.41
C ALA A 9 8.56 -17.12 14.70
N GLU A 10 8.97 -18.16 15.41
CA GLU A 10 8.10 -19.22 15.91
C GLU A 10 7.05 -18.69 16.89
N ARG A 11 7.45 -17.89 17.89
CA ARG A 11 6.49 -17.29 18.85
C ARG A 11 5.45 -16.41 18.16
N ILE A 12 5.85 -15.65 17.14
CA ILE A 12 4.92 -14.81 16.37
C ILE A 12 3.96 -15.68 15.54
N ALA A 13 4.45 -16.75 14.92
CA ALA A 13 3.60 -17.69 14.18
C ALA A 13 2.58 -18.38 15.09
N GLU A 14 2.99 -18.83 16.28
CA GLU A 14 2.10 -19.43 17.28
C GLU A 14 1.00 -18.47 17.71
N GLY A 15 1.32 -17.19 17.92
CA GLY A 15 0.32 -16.15 18.21
C GLY A 15 -0.68 -15.93 17.06
N LEU A 16 -0.26 -16.20 15.83
CA LEU A 16 -1.11 -16.17 14.64
C LEU A 16 -1.86 -17.49 14.39
N GLY A 17 -1.66 -18.52 15.22
CA GLY A 17 -2.38 -19.79 15.12
C GLY A 17 -1.75 -20.85 14.22
N PHE A 18 -0.48 -20.69 13.80
CA PHE A 18 0.20 -21.66 12.93
C PHE A 18 1.65 -21.93 13.34
N THR A 19 2.27 -22.96 12.75
CA THR A 19 3.70 -23.25 12.92
C THR A 19 4.50 -22.92 11.66
N CYS A 20 5.66 -22.28 11.81
CA CYS A 20 6.60 -22.08 10.71
C CYS A 20 7.57 -23.26 10.50
N ARG A 21 7.48 -24.32 11.33
CA ARG A 21 8.33 -25.51 11.18
C ARG A 21 7.84 -26.39 10.05
N GLY A 22 8.78 -26.86 9.22
CA GLY A 22 8.47 -27.78 8.12
C GLY A 22 7.74 -27.15 6.93
N ALA A 23 7.65 -25.82 6.87
CA ALA A 23 7.06 -25.11 5.75
C ALA A 23 7.83 -25.35 4.45
N ASP A 24 7.10 -25.50 3.34
CA ASP A 24 7.69 -25.71 2.01
C ASP A 24 8.49 -24.49 1.55
N ALA A 25 9.65 -24.76 0.97
CA ALA A 25 10.59 -23.70 0.56
C ALA A 25 10.05 -22.79 -0.54
N VAL A 26 9.23 -23.34 -1.44
CA VAL A 26 8.80 -22.67 -2.68
C VAL A 26 7.36 -22.21 -2.56
N VAL A 27 6.41 -23.12 -2.35
CA VAL A 27 4.98 -22.83 -2.34
C VAL A 27 4.22 -23.82 -1.47
N THR A 28 3.22 -23.33 -0.76
CA THR A 28 2.24 -24.10 0.01
C THR A 28 0.83 -23.73 -0.45
N PHE A 29 -0.06 -24.72 -0.54
CA PHE A 29 -1.48 -24.52 -0.84
C PHE A 29 -2.34 -24.94 0.36
N ARG A 30 -3.34 -24.13 0.71
CA ARG A 30 -4.26 -24.37 1.81
C ARG A 30 -5.70 -24.26 1.36
N ASP A 31 -6.61 -24.90 2.11
CA ASP A 31 -8.04 -24.74 1.90
C ASP A 31 -8.48 -23.34 2.38
N PRO A 32 -9.10 -22.50 1.54
CA PRO A 32 -9.58 -21.17 1.95
C PRO A 32 -10.62 -21.23 3.09
N PHE A 33 -11.31 -22.35 3.28
CA PHE A 33 -12.28 -22.49 4.37
C PHE A 33 -11.66 -22.96 5.70
N GLY A 34 -10.37 -23.31 5.68
CA GLY A 34 -9.61 -23.74 6.86
C GLY A 34 -8.63 -22.69 7.39
N LEU A 35 -8.72 -21.43 6.95
CA LEU A 35 -7.85 -20.35 7.42
C LEU A 35 -8.21 -19.93 8.85
N GLU A 36 -7.23 -19.40 9.59
CA GLU A 36 -7.36 -19.04 11.02
C GLU A 36 -8.45 -17.99 11.27
N ASP A 37 -8.62 -17.03 10.38
CA ASP A 37 -9.65 -15.99 10.48
C ASP A 37 -10.56 -15.99 9.24
N GLY A 38 -11.87 -15.96 9.47
CA GLY A 38 -12.88 -16.02 8.42
C GLY A 38 -12.87 -14.83 7.46
N THR A 39 -12.17 -13.74 7.79
CA THR A 39 -12.00 -12.57 6.92
C THR A 39 -10.89 -12.75 5.89
N MET A 40 -9.97 -13.70 6.09
CA MET A 40 -8.80 -13.91 5.22
C MET A 40 -9.18 -14.23 3.77
N PRO A 41 -10.14 -15.13 3.46
CA PRO A 41 -10.53 -15.40 2.07
C PRO A 41 -11.12 -14.17 1.37
N PHE A 42 -11.88 -13.33 2.09
CA PHE A 42 -12.44 -12.10 1.54
C PHE A 42 -11.34 -11.08 1.23
N LEU A 43 -10.33 -10.99 2.09
CA LEU A 43 -9.16 -10.17 1.83
C LEU A 43 -8.38 -10.67 0.59
N GLU A 44 -8.14 -11.98 0.47
CA GLU A 44 -7.46 -12.54 -0.71
C GLU A 44 -8.20 -12.21 -1.99
N LEU A 45 -9.53 -12.44 -2.01
CA LEU A 45 -10.35 -12.16 -3.18
C LEU A 45 -10.33 -10.67 -3.55
N LEU A 46 -10.41 -9.78 -2.55
CA LEU A 46 -10.36 -8.34 -2.77
C LEU A 46 -9.02 -7.95 -3.42
N ILE A 47 -7.90 -8.37 -2.83
CA ILE A 47 -6.57 -7.92 -3.24
C ILE A 47 -6.10 -8.59 -4.52
N ILE A 48 -6.24 -9.92 -4.64
CA ILE A 48 -5.85 -10.66 -5.84
C ILE A 48 -6.75 -10.27 -7.01
N GLY A 49 -8.07 -10.19 -6.80
CA GLY A 49 -9.01 -9.70 -7.81
C GLY A 49 -8.69 -8.28 -8.25
N GLY A 50 -8.32 -7.41 -7.31
CA GLY A 50 -7.81 -6.07 -7.56
C GLY A 50 -6.58 -6.03 -8.44
N ALA A 51 -5.55 -6.83 -8.13
CA ALA A 51 -4.32 -6.91 -8.88
C ALA A 51 -4.54 -7.42 -10.32
N VAL A 52 -5.41 -8.41 -10.50
CA VAL A 52 -5.80 -8.93 -11.82
C VAL A 52 -6.57 -7.87 -12.61
N PHE A 53 -7.54 -7.20 -11.98
CA PHE A 53 -8.28 -6.12 -12.64
C PHE A 53 -7.35 -4.97 -13.04
N ALA A 54 -6.40 -4.63 -12.18
CA ALA A 54 -5.38 -3.62 -12.45
C ALA A 54 -4.46 -4.02 -13.61
N LEU A 55 -4.04 -5.29 -13.68
CA LEU A 55 -3.25 -5.81 -14.79
C LEU A 55 -4.01 -5.73 -16.12
N VAL A 56 -5.28 -6.14 -16.12
CA VAL A 56 -6.15 -6.06 -17.31
C VAL A 56 -6.35 -4.61 -17.75
N HIS A 57 -6.56 -3.69 -16.81
CA HIS A 57 -6.63 -2.25 -17.08
C HIS A 57 -5.32 -1.71 -17.67
N ALA A 58 -4.19 -2.02 -17.03
CA ALA A 58 -2.86 -1.60 -17.44
C ALA A 58 -2.49 -2.10 -18.85
N TRP A 59 -2.76 -3.38 -19.13
CA TRP A 59 -2.55 -3.98 -20.44
C TRP A 59 -3.41 -3.31 -21.51
N ARG A 60 -4.72 -3.12 -21.24
CA ARG A 60 -5.63 -2.46 -22.19
C ARG A 60 -5.21 -1.02 -22.49
N ARG A 61 -4.79 -0.26 -21.47
CA ARG A 61 -4.30 1.11 -21.61
C ARG A 61 -3.05 1.15 -22.48
N TRP A 62 -2.07 0.28 -22.21
CA TRP A 62 -0.85 0.23 -23.01
C TRP A 62 -1.15 -0.12 -24.48
N ARG A 63 -2.03 -1.09 -24.73
CA ARG A 63 -2.39 -1.52 -26.08
C ARG A 63 -3.23 -0.51 -26.87
N ARG A 64 -4.09 0.27 -26.21
CA ARG A 64 -5.00 1.23 -26.86
C ARG A 64 -4.44 2.64 -26.94
N ASP A 65 -3.84 3.10 -25.85
CA ASP A 65 -3.42 4.50 -25.69
C ASP A 65 -1.92 4.66 -25.89
N GLY A 66 -1.18 3.55 -26.02
CA GLY A 66 0.29 3.57 -26.14
C GLY A 66 1.01 3.99 -24.87
N ASP A 67 0.30 4.10 -23.72
CA ASP A 67 0.85 4.55 -22.44
C ASP A 67 1.31 3.35 -21.58
N PRO A 68 2.64 3.16 -21.40
CA PRO A 68 3.19 2.04 -20.64
C PRO A 68 3.24 2.27 -19.13
N VAL A 69 2.81 3.42 -18.60
CA VAL A 69 3.02 3.75 -17.16
C VAL A 69 2.34 2.74 -16.24
N ASN A 70 1.07 2.40 -16.48
CA ASN A 70 0.34 1.45 -15.62
C ASN A 70 0.97 0.05 -15.66
N ILE A 71 1.31 -0.47 -16.84
CA ILE A 71 1.90 -1.82 -16.91
C ILE A 71 3.28 -1.84 -16.25
N SER A 72 4.03 -0.74 -16.39
CA SER A 72 5.33 -0.58 -15.73
C SER A 72 5.16 -0.48 -14.22
N LEU A 73 4.18 0.28 -13.70
CA LEU A 73 3.92 0.35 -12.26
C LEU A 73 3.55 -1.01 -11.67
N TRP A 74 2.74 -1.80 -12.39
CA TRP A 74 2.35 -3.14 -11.96
C TRP A 74 3.59 -4.01 -11.75
N PHE A 75 4.47 -4.11 -12.75
CA PHE A 75 5.68 -4.94 -12.63
C PHE A 75 6.77 -4.32 -11.75
N ALA A 76 6.93 -2.99 -11.73
CA ALA A 76 7.86 -2.30 -10.84
C ALA A 76 7.53 -2.58 -9.38
N SER A 77 6.24 -2.66 -9.03
CA SER A 77 5.79 -2.97 -7.67
C SER A 77 6.13 -4.40 -7.25
N VAL A 78 6.08 -5.36 -8.18
CA VAL A 78 6.52 -6.75 -7.95
C VAL A 78 8.04 -6.83 -7.84
N VAL A 79 8.78 -6.08 -8.65
CA VAL A 79 10.25 -5.99 -8.54
C VAL A 79 10.65 -5.36 -7.21
N TYR A 80 10.00 -4.28 -6.80
CA TYR A 80 10.21 -3.64 -5.52
C TYR A 80 10.00 -4.63 -4.37
N LEU A 81 8.85 -5.33 -4.35
CA LEU A 81 8.58 -6.42 -3.41
C LEU A 81 9.71 -7.45 -3.37
N ALA A 82 10.15 -7.93 -4.54
CA ALA A 82 11.20 -8.95 -4.62
C ALA A 82 12.55 -8.48 -4.07
N VAL A 83 12.79 -7.17 -4.04
CA VAL A 83 14.00 -6.57 -3.46
C VAL A 83 13.87 -6.39 -1.95
N ILE A 84 12.68 -6.06 -1.43
CA ILE A 84 12.52 -5.73 -0.01
C ILE A 84 12.03 -6.87 0.88
N GLU A 85 11.09 -7.70 0.44
CA GLU A 85 10.47 -8.71 1.32
C GLU A 85 11.44 -9.81 1.76
N PRO A 86 12.31 -10.39 0.89
CA PRO A 86 13.22 -11.44 1.34
C PRO A 86 14.16 -10.98 2.48
N PRO A 87 14.78 -9.79 2.41
CA PRO A 87 15.53 -9.23 3.55
C PRO A 87 14.72 -8.99 4.81
N LEU A 88 13.43 -8.64 4.70
CA LEU A 88 12.57 -8.38 5.87
C LEU A 88 12.11 -9.67 6.55
N TYR A 89 11.86 -10.73 5.78
CA TYR A 89 11.46 -12.03 6.31
C TYR A 89 12.62 -12.88 6.80
N PHE A 90 13.80 -12.75 6.17
CA PHE A 90 14.99 -13.54 6.49
C PHE A 90 16.21 -12.64 6.70
N PRO A 91 16.19 -11.70 7.66
CA PRO A 91 17.28 -10.75 7.87
C PRO A 91 18.65 -11.42 8.06
N GLY A 92 18.70 -12.57 8.75
CA GLY A 92 19.90 -13.40 8.86
C GLY A 92 20.50 -13.89 7.54
N TRP A 93 19.70 -14.14 6.49
CA TRP A 93 20.23 -14.56 5.17
C TRP A 93 21.00 -13.43 4.46
N PHE A 94 20.70 -12.19 4.82
CA PHE A 94 21.28 -11.00 4.21
C PHE A 94 22.29 -10.31 5.14
N GLY A 95 22.61 -10.90 6.30
CA GLY A 95 23.50 -10.31 7.29
C GLY A 95 22.93 -9.06 7.97
N LEU A 96 21.60 -8.92 7.98
CA LEU A 96 20.89 -7.74 8.50
C LEU A 96 20.27 -7.96 9.89
N GLU A 97 20.53 -9.11 10.53
CA GLU A 97 19.93 -9.46 11.83
C GLU A 97 20.15 -8.38 12.90
N GLU A 98 21.39 -7.88 13.03
CA GLU A 98 21.75 -6.86 14.02
C GLU A 98 21.20 -5.47 13.69
N HIS A 99 20.82 -5.22 12.43
CA HIS A 99 20.44 -3.88 11.94
C HIS A 99 18.94 -3.73 11.70
N VAL A 100 18.26 -4.84 11.45
CA VAL A 100 16.85 -4.89 11.06
C VAL A 100 16.10 -5.85 11.98
N GLY A 101 16.65 -7.02 12.26
CA GLY A 101 16.02 -8.08 13.06
C GLY A 101 14.70 -8.58 12.48
N PHE A 102 14.08 -9.58 13.10
CA PHE A 102 12.77 -10.06 12.68
C PHE A 102 11.68 -8.99 12.94
N ILE A 103 11.01 -8.49 11.89
CA ILE A 103 10.09 -7.35 12.01
C ILE A 103 8.65 -7.81 12.23
N PHE A 104 8.16 -8.78 11.45
CA PHE A 104 6.77 -9.23 11.50
C PHE A 104 6.60 -10.58 10.79
N SER A 105 5.46 -11.22 10.98
CA SER A 105 5.02 -12.38 10.18
C SER A 105 3.62 -12.14 9.65
N HIS A 106 3.39 -12.46 8.38
CA HIS A 106 2.03 -12.69 7.89
C HIS A 106 1.48 -14.00 8.46
N ASN A 107 0.16 -14.10 8.52
CA ASN A 107 -0.51 -15.38 8.67
C ASN A 107 -0.42 -16.20 7.38
N VAL A 108 -0.87 -17.44 7.43
CA VAL A 108 -0.89 -18.35 6.30
C VAL A 108 -2.22 -18.28 5.56
N PHE A 109 -2.15 -17.93 4.29
CA PHE A 109 -3.30 -17.80 3.40
C PHE A 109 -3.38 -18.98 2.42
N THR A 110 -4.33 -18.94 1.48
CA THR A 110 -4.59 -20.02 0.51
C THR A 110 -3.35 -20.37 -0.31
N VAL A 111 -2.59 -19.36 -0.75
CA VAL A 111 -1.34 -19.54 -1.49
C VAL A 111 -0.23 -18.77 -0.79
N GLN A 112 0.80 -19.50 -0.40
CA GLN A 112 1.92 -18.97 0.38
C GLN A 112 3.25 -19.35 -0.28
N PHE A 113 4.23 -18.46 -0.26
CA PHE A 113 5.58 -18.68 -0.78
C PHE A 113 6.61 -18.54 0.35
N MET A 114 7.84 -18.98 0.05
CA MET A 114 9.03 -18.72 0.88
C MET A 114 8.87 -19.17 2.34
N TYR A 115 8.75 -20.48 2.59
CA TYR A 115 8.64 -21.03 3.95
C TYR A 115 7.48 -20.39 4.72
N ASP A 116 6.35 -20.26 4.02
CA ASP A 116 5.14 -19.61 4.50
C ASP A 116 5.26 -18.11 4.89
N ARG A 117 6.31 -17.41 4.48
CA ARG A 117 6.51 -15.99 4.82
C ARG A 117 5.85 -14.99 3.89
N LEU A 118 5.64 -15.35 2.63
CA LEU A 118 5.13 -14.44 1.60
C LEU A 118 3.78 -14.92 1.04
N PRO A 119 2.64 -14.42 1.56
CA PRO A 119 1.34 -14.72 0.98
C PRO A 119 1.18 -14.17 -0.44
N LEU A 120 0.44 -14.86 -1.30
CA LEU A 120 0.08 -14.36 -2.64
C LEU A 120 -0.71 -13.05 -2.57
N TYR A 121 -1.56 -12.87 -1.56
CA TYR A 121 -2.29 -11.61 -1.42
C TYR A 121 -1.33 -10.43 -1.19
N ILE A 122 -0.20 -10.62 -0.51
CA ILE A 122 0.83 -9.57 -0.36
C ILE A 122 1.52 -9.33 -1.70
N VAL A 123 1.86 -10.38 -2.45
CA VAL A 123 2.38 -10.21 -3.82
C VAL A 123 1.43 -9.40 -4.69
N ALA A 124 0.12 -9.62 -4.56
CA ALA A 124 -0.92 -8.89 -5.25
C ALA A 124 -1.20 -7.49 -4.66
N PHE A 125 -0.91 -7.26 -3.38
CA PHE A 125 -1.19 -6.00 -2.70
C PHE A 125 -0.43 -4.83 -3.33
N TYR A 126 0.87 -5.01 -3.57
CA TYR A 126 1.74 -3.99 -4.18
C TYR A 126 1.23 -3.47 -5.54
N PRO A 127 0.90 -4.33 -6.52
CA PRO A 127 0.31 -3.87 -7.78
C PRO A 127 -1.12 -3.35 -7.59
N ALA A 128 -1.93 -3.93 -6.71
CA ALA A 128 -3.30 -3.45 -6.50
C ALA A 128 -3.34 -2.02 -5.95
N ILE A 129 -2.56 -1.74 -4.91
CA ILE A 129 -2.54 -0.42 -4.24
C ILE A 129 -1.85 0.65 -5.09
N SER A 130 -0.73 0.32 -5.74
CA SER A 130 -0.01 1.26 -6.61
C SER A 130 -0.87 1.69 -7.80
N GLN A 131 -1.62 0.76 -8.40
CA GLN A 131 -2.53 1.06 -9.51
C GLN A 131 -3.74 1.85 -9.03
N LEU A 132 -4.33 1.48 -7.89
CA LEU A 132 -5.43 2.21 -7.26
C LEU A 132 -5.06 3.69 -7.07
N ALA A 133 -3.93 3.94 -6.39
CA ALA A 133 -3.50 5.28 -6.05
C ALA A 133 -3.12 6.09 -7.29
N TYR A 134 -2.32 5.50 -8.20
CA TYR A 134 -1.93 6.15 -9.44
C TYR A 134 -3.13 6.56 -10.29
N GLU A 135 -4.10 5.65 -10.47
CA GLU A 135 -5.27 5.91 -11.31
C GLU A 135 -6.18 6.99 -10.74
N LEU A 136 -6.40 7.02 -9.42
CA LEU A 136 -7.17 8.09 -8.78
C LEU A 136 -6.51 9.45 -9.05
N VAL A 137 -5.20 9.58 -8.79
CA VAL A 137 -4.47 10.83 -8.98
C VAL A 137 -4.39 11.25 -10.46
N ARG A 138 -4.22 10.27 -11.37
CA ARG A 138 -4.18 10.48 -12.82
C ARG A 138 -5.52 11.00 -13.34
N VAL A 139 -6.63 10.39 -12.96
CA VAL A 139 -7.98 10.80 -13.37
C VAL A 139 -8.32 12.19 -12.86
N LEU A 140 -7.86 12.54 -11.66
CA LEU A 140 -7.98 13.89 -11.13
C LEU A 140 -7.10 14.92 -11.86
N GLY A 141 -6.26 14.49 -12.81
CA GLY A 141 -5.44 15.34 -13.67
C GLY A 141 -4.24 15.98 -12.97
N VAL A 142 -3.85 15.49 -11.80
CA VAL A 142 -2.73 16.07 -11.03
C VAL A 142 -1.43 15.98 -11.83
N PHE A 143 -1.14 14.82 -12.43
CA PHE A 143 0.06 14.64 -13.27
C PHE A 143 0.10 15.63 -14.45
N ALA A 144 -1.04 15.86 -15.10
CA ALA A 144 -1.11 16.77 -16.25
C ALA A 144 -0.90 18.23 -15.85
N ARG A 145 -1.42 18.66 -14.68
CA ARG A 145 -1.35 20.05 -14.22
C ARG A 145 -0.10 20.39 -13.40
N ARG A 146 0.39 19.44 -12.61
CA ARG A 146 1.43 19.64 -11.60
C ARG A 146 2.71 18.85 -11.88
N GLY A 147 2.71 18.02 -12.93
CA GLY A 147 3.86 17.25 -13.38
C GLY A 147 4.15 15.98 -12.55
N PRO A 148 5.19 15.22 -12.93
CA PRO A 148 5.50 13.92 -12.33
C PRO A 148 5.78 13.94 -10.84
N LEU A 149 6.51 14.96 -10.34
CA LEU A 149 6.91 15.03 -8.93
C LEU A 149 5.69 15.20 -8.03
N LEU A 150 4.91 16.26 -8.24
CA LEU A 150 3.73 16.53 -7.43
C LEU A 150 2.62 15.48 -7.63
N GLY A 151 2.48 14.93 -8.84
CA GLY A 151 1.62 13.77 -9.06
C GLY A 151 2.04 12.57 -8.20
N SER A 152 3.34 12.32 -8.07
CA SER A 152 3.85 11.22 -7.25
C SER A 152 3.71 11.47 -5.74
N VAL A 153 3.81 12.73 -5.30
CA VAL A 153 3.48 13.13 -3.91
C VAL A 153 1.99 12.87 -3.61
N ALA A 154 1.09 13.20 -4.55
CA ALA A 154 -0.32 12.88 -4.41
C ALA A 154 -0.57 11.37 -4.41
N VAL A 155 0.20 10.58 -5.15
CA VAL A 155 0.12 9.11 -5.11
C VAL A 155 0.61 8.56 -3.78
N ALA A 156 1.71 9.09 -3.22
CA ALA A 156 2.20 8.71 -1.89
C ALA A 156 1.11 8.94 -0.82
N PHE A 157 0.44 10.10 -0.88
CA PHE A 157 -0.69 10.40 -0.02
C PHE A 157 -1.91 9.49 -0.25
N ALA A 158 -2.26 9.21 -1.51
CA ALA A 158 -3.35 8.29 -1.81
C ALA A 158 -3.04 6.87 -1.28
N CYS A 159 -1.81 6.37 -1.47
CA CYS A 159 -1.38 5.12 -0.85
C CYS A 159 -1.50 5.17 0.67
N GLN A 160 -1.02 6.24 1.33
CA GLN A 160 -1.15 6.42 2.78
C GLN A 160 -2.59 6.16 3.25
N VAL A 161 -3.56 6.86 2.65
CA VAL A 161 -4.94 6.80 3.13
C VAL A 161 -5.65 5.50 2.80
N PHE A 162 -5.28 4.78 1.74
CA PHE A 162 -5.89 3.49 1.43
C PHE A 162 -5.19 2.32 2.14
N TYR A 163 -3.88 2.41 2.32
CA TYR A 163 -3.06 1.41 2.99
C TYR A 163 -3.38 1.38 4.48
N GLU A 164 -3.47 2.55 5.15
CA GLU A 164 -3.65 2.61 6.61
C GLU A 164 -5.03 2.12 7.08
N ILE A 165 -6.06 2.12 6.23
CA ILE A 165 -7.34 1.48 6.57
C ILE A 165 -7.15 -0.03 6.74
N PHE A 166 -6.29 -0.62 5.91
CA PHE A 166 -5.95 -2.04 5.95
C PHE A 166 -4.95 -2.33 7.08
N ASP A 167 -3.88 -1.52 7.20
CA ASP A 167 -2.77 -1.78 8.14
C ASP A 167 -3.19 -1.65 9.61
N GLN A 168 -4.06 -0.69 9.90
CA GLN A 168 -4.60 -0.47 11.25
C GLN A 168 -5.61 -1.56 11.68
N LEU A 169 -6.09 -2.39 10.74
CA LEU A 169 -7.05 -3.47 11.01
C LEU A 169 -6.39 -4.84 11.09
N GLY A 170 -5.37 -5.09 10.26
CA GLY A 170 -4.83 -6.45 10.08
C GLY A 170 -4.31 -7.14 11.33
N PRO A 171 -3.59 -6.46 12.26
CA PRO A 171 -3.17 -7.07 13.51
C PRO A 171 -4.34 -7.58 14.36
N GLN A 172 -5.46 -6.86 14.38
CA GLN A 172 -6.65 -7.24 15.14
C GLN A 172 -7.30 -8.51 14.57
N LEU A 173 -7.32 -8.65 13.24
CA LEU A 173 -7.91 -9.79 12.50
C LEU A 173 -6.88 -10.90 12.19
N LYS A 174 -5.71 -10.86 12.86
CA LYS A 174 -4.61 -11.83 12.68
C LYS A 174 -4.16 -12.00 11.22
N TRP A 175 -4.26 -10.98 10.36
CA TRP A 175 -3.72 -11.06 9.00
C TRP A 175 -2.19 -11.09 9.00
N TRP A 176 -1.58 -10.38 9.95
CA TRP A 176 -0.17 -10.44 10.30
C TRP A 176 0.01 -9.97 11.74
N ALA A 177 1.20 -10.17 12.29
CA ALA A 177 1.59 -9.67 13.60
C ALA A 177 2.98 -9.02 13.53
N TRP A 178 3.09 -7.82 14.09
CA TRP A 178 4.36 -7.16 14.34
C TRP A 178 5.11 -7.86 15.47
N ASN A 179 6.45 -7.91 15.39
CA ASN A 179 7.29 -8.37 16.49
C ASN A 179 7.46 -7.27 17.53
N PRO A 180 6.81 -7.35 18.71
CA PRO A 180 6.92 -6.30 19.72
C PRO A 180 8.34 -6.18 20.29
N GLY A 181 9.14 -7.25 20.24
CA GLY A 181 10.52 -7.26 20.72
C GLY A 181 11.53 -6.56 19.80
N ASN A 182 11.11 -6.14 18.60
CA ASN A 182 11.97 -5.38 17.68
C ASN A 182 11.74 -3.87 17.85
N GLU A 183 12.13 -3.34 19.00
CA GLU A 183 11.91 -1.93 19.34
C GLU A 183 12.65 -0.96 18.39
N MET A 184 13.76 -1.39 17.81
CA MET A 184 14.56 -0.56 16.90
C MET A 184 13.79 -0.18 15.61
N ILE A 185 12.94 -1.08 15.10
CA ILE A 185 12.21 -0.89 13.84
C ILE A 185 10.71 -0.65 14.07
N ASN A 186 10.10 -1.41 14.99
CA ASN A 186 8.66 -1.37 15.23
C ASN A 186 8.22 -0.26 16.19
N GLN A 187 9.17 0.45 16.82
CA GLN A 187 8.87 1.66 17.59
C GLN A 187 9.47 2.91 16.92
N PRO A 188 8.83 4.07 17.09
CA PRO A 188 7.53 4.28 17.75
C PRO A 188 6.35 3.76 16.91
N ALA A 189 5.31 3.26 17.57
CA ALA A 189 4.05 2.86 16.94
C ALA A 189 2.90 3.84 17.22
N LEU A 190 1.95 3.92 16.28
CA LEU A 190 0.62 4.49 16.49
C LEU A 190 -0.35 3.34 16.77
N ALA A 191 -0.74 3.18 18.03
CA ALA A 191 -1.42 1.97 18.50
C ALA A 191 -0.59 0.72 18.14
N SER A 192 -1.15 -0.26 17.43
CA SER A 192 -0.45 -1.49 17.04
C SER A 192 0.48 -1.35 15.82
N VAL A 193 0.46 -0.23 15.10
CA VAL A 193 1.15 -0.08 13.81
C VAL A 193 2.42 0.78 13.93
N PRO A 194 3.61 0.27 13.53
CA PRO A 194 4.84 1.05 13.51
C PRO A 194 4.77 2.28 12.61
N MET A 195 5.16 3.44 13.12
CA MET A 195 5.14 4.69 12.35
C MET A 195 6.13 4.69 11.18
N ASN A 196 7.21 3.92 11.27
CA ASN A 196 8.11 3.68 10.13
C ASN A 196 7.39 2.95 8.99
N SER A 197 6.53 1.97 9.29
CA SER A 197 5.68 1.30 8.29
C SER A 197 4.77 2.32 7.62
N MET A 198 4.07 3.12 8.44
CA MET A 198 3.15 4.15 7.98
C MET A 198 3.83 5.15 7.04
N LEU A 199 5.05 5.59 7.32
CA LEU A 199 5.72 6.56 6.45
C LEU A 199 6.35 5.89 5.22
N LEU A 200 7.16 4.85 5.43
CA LEU A 200 8.04 4.31 4.40
C LEU A 200 7.32 3.35 3.47
N PHE A 201 6.54 2.41 4.03
CA PHE A 201 5.87 1.36 3.27
C PHE A 201 4.52 1.83 2.74
N ALA A 202 3.71 2.52 3.54
CA ALA A 202 2.39 2.97 3.12
C ALA A 202 2.41 4.21 2.19
N SER A 203 3.51 4.97 2.11
CA SER A 203 3.56 6.21 1.33
C SER A 203 4.82 6.41 0.49
N VAL A 204 5.98 6.61 1.12
CA VAL A 204 7.21 7.06 0.44
C VAL A 204 7.62 6.11 -0.69
N SER A 205 7.58 4.80 -0.45
CA SER A 205 7.93 3.78 -1.44
C SER A 205 7.09 3.89 -2.71
N PHE A 206 5.76 3.96 -2.57
CA PHE A 206 4.83 4.06 -3.69
C PHE A 206 4.96 5.40 -4.42
N GLY A 207 5.18 6.50 -3.69
CA GLY A 207 5.48 7.80 -4.28
C GLY A 207 6.77 7.78 -5.11
N ALA A 208 7.86 7.29 -4.53
CA ALA A 208 9.15 7.20 -5.20
C ALA A 208 9.10 6.29 -6.43
N MET A 209 8.51 5.10 -6.30
CA MET A 209 8.31 4.18 -7.41
C MET A 209 7.49 4.83 -8.54
N THR A 210 6.41 5.52 -8.20
CA THR A 210 5.59 6.24 -9.18
C THR A 210 6.40 7.31 -9.90
N TYR A 211 7.19 8.09 -9.17
CA TYR A 211 8.04 9.12 -9.75
C TYR A 211 9.04 8.50 -10.72
N LEU A 212 9.74 7.44 -10.32
CA LEU A 212 10.71 6.74 -11.15
C LEU A 212 10.06 6.17 -12.41
N VAL A 213 8.92 5.47 -12.30
CA VAL A 213 8.23 4.92 -13.47
C VAL A 213 7.76 6.02 -14.41
N VAL A 214 7.09 7.06 -13.90
CA VAL A 214 6.59 8.16 -14.74
C VAL A 214 7.75 8.88 -15.45
N ARG A 215 8.88 9.09 -14.77
CA ARG A 215 10.04 9.77 -15.35
C ARG A 215 10.83 8.91 -16.33
N LEU A 216 10.99 7.62 -16.05
CA LEU A 216 11.80 6.73 -16.86
C LEU A 216 11.01 6.19 -18.07
N VAL A 217 9.73 5.90 -17.87
CA VAL A 217 8.91 5.16 -18.84
C VAL A 217 7.83 6.04 -19.48
N GLY A 218 7.29 7.03 -18.76
CA GLY A 218 6.24 7.93 -19.25
C GLY A 218 6.65 8.71 -20.50
N ALA A 219 5.72 8.90 -21.43
CA ALA A 219 5.99 9.51 -22.73
C ALA A 219 6.56 10.94 -22.59
N ASP A 220 7.65 11.22 -23.31
CA ASP A 220 8.16 12.58 -23.48
C ASP A 220 7.61 13.14 -24.79
N ALA A 221 7.05 14.35 -24.76
CA ALA A 221 6.59 15.03 -25.97
C ALA A 221 7.78 15.21 -26.93
N GLY A 222 7.71 14.55 -28.10
CA GLY A 222 8.73 14.64 -29.15
C GLY A 222 9.76 13.50 -29.19
N ARG A 223 9.59 12.42 -28.41
CA ARG A 223 10.39 11.19 -28.57
C ARG A 223 9.57 10.07 -29.21
N ASP A 224 10.20 9.29 -30.06
CA ASP A 224 9.60 8.09 -30.67
C ASP A 224 9.09 7.11 -29.60
N ALA A 225 8.09 6.32 -29.99
CA ALA A 225 7.55 5.27 -29.14
C ALA A 225 8.68 4.34 -28.65
N ARG A 226 8.80 4.19 -27.33
CA ARG A 226 9.82 3.35 -26.71
C ARG A 226 9.58 1.89 -27.06
N THR A 227 10.65 1.15 -27.36
CA THR A 227 10.57 -0.30 -27.58
C THR A 227 10.22 -1.04 -26.28
N GLY A 228 9.61 -2.23 -26.40
CA GLY A 228 9.22 -3.05 -25.24
C GLY A 228 10.40 -3.37 -24.31
N TRP A 229 11.58 -3.66 -24.86
CA TRP A 229 12.81 -3.87 -24.06
C TRP A 229 13.19 -2.64 -23.25
N SER A 230 13.11 -1.46 -23.89
CA SER A 230 13.41 -0.17 -23.25
C SER A 230 12.45 0.16 -22.10
N ILE A 231 11.21 -0.32 -22.18
CA ILE A 231 10.21 -0.22 -21.12
C ILE A 231 10.52 -1.23 -20.00
N GLY A 232 10.83 -2.47 -20.37
CA GLY A 232 11.12 -3.56 -19.42
C GLY A 232 12.27 -3.25 -18.46
N TRP A 233 13.45 -2.89 -18.97
CA TRP A 233 14.60 -2.64 -18.09
C TRP A 233 14.41 -1.41 -17.20
N ARG A 234 13.74 -0.35 -17.69
CA ARG A 234 13.44 0.85 -16.90
C ARG A 234 12.42 0.57 -15.80
N THR A 235 11.48 -0.34 -16.07
CA THR A 235 10.53 -0.84 -15.07
C THR A 235 11.26 -1.57 -13.94
N VAL A 236 12.19 -2.47 -14.31
CA VAL A 236 13.04 -3.18 -13.33
C VAL A 236 13.88 -2.18 -12.54
N LEU A 237 14.53 -1.21 -13.20
CA LEU A 237 15.30 -0.17 -12.52
C LEU A 237 14.44 0.63 -11.54
N ALA A 238 13.23 1.04 -11.94
CA ALA A 238 12.35 1.81 -11.08
C ALA A 238 11.98 1.03 -9.81
N GLY A 239 11.59 -0.24 -9.94
CA GLY A 239 11.31 -1.11 -8.79
C GLY A 239 12.54 -1.30 -7.89
N ALA A 240 13.69 -1.63 -8.49
CA ALA A 240 14.92 -1.91 -7.75
C ALA A 240 15.53 -0.66 -7.07
N ALA A 241 15.33 0.53 -7.62
CA ALA A 241 15.84 1.78 -7.06
C ALA A 241 14.89 2.41 -6.01
N THR A 242 13.64 1.94 -5.92
CA THR A 242 12.64 2.48 -4.96
C THR A 242 13.13 2.44 -3.50
N PRO A 243 13.76 1.37 -2.99
CA PRO A 243 14.25 1.32 -1.61
C PRO A 243 15.27 2.42 -1.27
N LEU A 244 15.99 2.98 -2.25
CA LEU A 244 16.94 4.07 -2.00
C LEU A 244 16.23 5.31 -1.44
N ALA A 245 15.00 5.58 -1.88
CA ALA A 245 14.20 6.67 -1.32
C ALA A 245 13.82 6.42 0.13
N MET A 246 13.52 5.16 0.50
CA MET A 246 13.23 4.79 1.88
C MET A 246 14.45 5.02 2.78
N ILE A 247 15.65 4.67 2.31
CA ILE A 247 16.91 4.91 3.05
C ILE A 247 17.07 6.41 3.32
N VAL A 248 16.92 7.25 2.29
CA VAL A 248 17.05 8.71 2.42
C VAL A 248 16.02 9.30 3.38
N VAL A 249 14.74 8.92 3.24
CA VAL A 249 13.65 9.46 4.08
C VAL A 249 13.70 8.89 5.49
N SER A 250 14.25 7.69 5.70
CA SER A 250 14.44 7.13 7.05
C SER A 250 15.62 7.71 7.81
N ALA A 251 16.50 8.48 7.16
CA ALA A 251 17.71 9.01 7.79
C ALA A 251 17.43 9.94 9.00
N PRO A 252 16.46 10.87 8.97
CA PRO A 252 16.13 11.71 10.11
C PRO A 252 15.68 10.90 11.32
N SER A 253 14.73 9.97 11.18
CA SER A 253 14.26 9.15 12.30
C SER A 253 15.32 8.12 12.75
N GLY A 254 16.10 7.60 11.79
CA GLY A 254 17.18 6.65 12.02
C GLY A 254 18.37 7.23 12.79
N ALA A 255 18.64 8.53 12.67
CA ALA A 255 19.70 9.22 13.41
C ALA A 255 19.42 9.30 14.94
N PHE A 256 18.17 9.09 15.36
CA PHE A 256 17.74 9.18 16.75
C PHE A 256 17.25 7.85 17.33
N ARG A 257 17.85 6.71 16.93
CA ARG A 257 17.54 5.39 17.50
C ARG A 257 18.02 5.25 18.95
N GLY A 258 17.21 4.59 19.78
CA GLY A 258 17.48 4.33 21.20
C GLY A 258 16.24 4.56 22.09
N GLU A 259 16.11 3.80 23.18
CA GLU A 259 15.00 3.89 24.13
C GLU A 259 14.82 5.31 24.71
N ASP A 260 15.93 6.01 24.96
CA ASP A 260 15.97 7.38 25.47
C ASP A 260 15.49 8.44 24.44
N ARG A 261 15.34 8.06 23.18
CA ARG A 261 15.04 8.97 22.05
C ARG A 261 13.73 8.68 21.35
N LEU A 262 12.95 7.71 21.82
CA LEU A 262 11.65 7.34 21.26
C LEU A 262 10.70 8.54 21.09
N GLY A 263 10.70 9.48 22.04
CA GLY A 263 9.91 10.71 21.95
C GLY A 263 10.31 11.60 20.78
N ILE A 264 11.61 11.72 20.50
CA ILE A 264 12.16 12.50 19.38
C ILE A 264 11.82 11.82 18.06
N GLN A 265 12.02 10.50 17.97
CA GLN A 265 11.64 9.73 16.77
C GLN A 265 10.16 9.87 16.46
N ARG A 266 9.30 9.77 17.49
CA ARG A 266 7.86 9.95 17.33
C ARG A 266 7.53 11.34 16.81
N ALA A 267 8.20 12.38 17.32
CA ALA A 267 8.00 13.75 16.86
C ALA A 267 8.44 13.93 15.39
N ILE A 268 9.59 13.40 15.00
CA ILE A 268 10.10 13.44 13.61
C ILE A 268 9.14 12.73 12.67
N LEU A 269 8.80 11.47 12.95
CA LEU A 269 7.89 10.69 12.12
C LEU A 269 6.49 11.31 12.06
N SER A 270 6.00 11.89 13.17
CA SER A 270 4.74 12.65 13.17
C SER A 270 4.81 13.86 12.24
N ALA A 271 5.93 14.60 12.26
CA ALA A 271 6.12 15.76 11.39
C ALA A 271 6.22 15.35 9.92
N GLU A 272 6.93 14.28 9.60
CA GLU A 272 7.05 13.76 8.23
C GLU A 272 5.70 13.26 7.69
N LEU A 273 4.95 12.51 8.50
CA LEU A 273 3.58 12.11 8.18
C LEU A 273 2.66 13.33 8.00
N ALA A 274 2.79 14.35 8.87
CA ALA A 274 2.04 15.58 8.72
C ALA A 274 2.36 16.31 7.40
N VAL A 275 3.63 16.31 6.96
CA VAL A 275 4.01 16.87 5.65
C VAL A 275 3.34 16.11 4.50
N VAL A 276 3.34 14.77 4.54
CA VAL A 276 2.64 13.94 3.55
C VAL A 276 1.15 14.29 3.52
N TRP A 277 0.50 14.39 4.69
CA TRP A 277 -0.91 14.74 4.82
C TRP A 277 -1.22 16.15 4.30
N ILE A 278 -0.45 17.16 4.71
CA ILE A 278 -0.68 18.56 4.32
C ILE A 278 -0.48 18.73 2.81
N ALA A 279 0.62 18.22 2.26
CA ALA A 279 0.89 18.29 0.82
C ALA A 279 -0.15 17.52 0.01
N GLY A 280 -0.51 16.33 0.46
CA GLY A 280 -1.52 15.48 -0.16
C GLY A 280 -2.91 16.10 -0.17
N LEU A 281 -3.38 16.62 0.97
CA LEU A 281 -4.65 17.32 1.08
C LEU A 281 -4.68 18.58 0.21
N TYR A 282 -3.60 19.36 0.18
CA TYR A 282 -3.48 20.51 -0.71
C TYR A 282 -3.68 20.10 -2.17
N LEU A 283 -2.99 19.05 -2.63
CA LEU A 283 -3.09 18.56 -4.01
C LEU A 283 -4.46 17.96 -4.33
N LEU A 284 -5.10 17.27 -3.38
CA LEU A 284 -6.45 16.74 -3.53
C LEU A 284 -7.48 17.85 -3.64
N VAL A 285 -7.40 18.88 -2.78
CA VAL A 285 -8.29 20.04 -2.81
C VAL A 285 -8.10 20.85 -4.10
N ASP A 286 -6.85 21.07 -4.50
CA ASP A 286 -6.51 21.72 -5.79
C ASP A 286 -7.14 20.97 -6.95
N ALA A 287 -6.99 19.64 -6.99
CA ALA A 287 -7.55 18.81 -8.05
C ALA A 287 -9.08 18.76 -8.04
N TRP A 288 -9.68 18.70 -6.85
CA TRP A 288 -11.13 18.76 -6.69
C TRP A 288 -11.71 20.09 -7.19
N ARG A 289 -11.03 21.21 -6.93
CA ARG A 289 -11.45 22.51 -7.43
C ARG A 289 -11.28 22.60 -8.94
N ALA A 290 -10.16 22.14 -9.47
CA ALA A 290 -9.89 22.15 -10.92
C ALA A 290 -10.90 21.30 -11.70
N THR A 291 -11.32 20.14 -11.19
CA THR A 291 -12.33 19.30 -11.84
C THR A 291 -13.73 19.92 -11.89
N ARG A 292 -14.00 20.96 -11.09
CA ARG A 292 -15.25 21.72 -11.15
C ARG A 292 -15.23 22.81 -12.23
N THR A 293 -14.05 23.34 -12.56
CA THR A 293 -13.88 24.45 -13.50
C THR A 293 -13.52 23.94 -14.90
N ASP A 294 -12.61 22.96 -14.98
CA ASP A 294 -12.17 22.36 -16.22
C ASP A 294 -12.88 21.02 -16.43
N SER A 295 -13.83 21.00 -17.35
CA SER A 295 -14.41 19.77 -17.91
C SER A 295 -13.42 19.14 -18.91
N GLY A 296 -12.21 18.84 -18.45
CA GLY A 296 -11.20 18.20 -19.28
C GLY A 296 -11.64 16.79 -19.74
N PRO A 297 -11.14 16.28 -20.88
CA PRO A 297 -11.64 15.07 -21.54
C PRO A 297 -11.28 13.74 -20.86
N VAL A 298 -10.69 13.74 -19.66
CA VAL A 298 -10.20 12.51 -19.01
C VAL A 298 -11.36 11.72 -18.43
N GLN A 299 -11.94 10.84 -19.24
CA GLN A 299 -12.94 9.90 -18.74
C GLN A 299 -12.33 8.96 -17.70
N SER A 300 -12.97 8.89 -16.53
CA SER A 300 -12.58 7.98 -15.46
C SER A 300 -12.78 6.51 -15.89
N PRO A 301 -11.72 5.70 -15.99
CA PRO A 301 -11.83 4.31 -16.41
C PRO A 301 -12.63 3.49 -15.40
N VAL A 302 -13.14 2.33 -15.82
CA VAL A 302 -13.93 1.45 -14.94
C VAL A 302 -13.13 1.05 -13.70
N PHE A 303 -11.84 0.77 -13.86
CA PHE A 303 -10.95 0.43 -12.75
C PHE A 303 -10.97 1.50 -11.65
N ALA A 304 -10.66 2.75 -11.99
CA ALA A 304 -10.60 3.87 -11.05
C ALA A 304 -11.94 4.18 -10.35
N ARG A 305 -13.07 3.74 -10.92
CA ARG A 305 -14.41 3.95 -10.35
C ARG A 305 -14.88 2.80 -9.48
N VAL A 306 -14.49 1.58 -9.82
CA VAL A 306 -15.03 0.37 -9.20
C VAL A 306 -14.09 -0.15 -8.13
N TYR A 307 -12.82 -0.40 -8.47
CA TYR A 307 -11.93 -1.07 -7.53
C TYR A 307 -11.66 -0.25 -6.24
N PRO A 308 -11.36 1.07 -6.29
CA PRO A 308 -11.16 1.85 -5.07
C PRO A 308 -12.41 1.92 -4.18
N ALA A 309 -13.61 1.95 -4.79
CA ALA A 309 -14.87 1.96 -4.07
C ALA A 309 -15.16 0.59 -3.40
N VAL A 310 -14.89 -0.51 -4.11
CA VAL A 310 -15.03 -1.87 -3.58
C VAL A 310 -14.03 -2.12 -2.46
N TYR A 311 -12.76 -1.72 -2.64
CA TYR A 311 -11.71 -1.81 -1.63
C TYR A 311 -12.10 -1.07 -0.35
N LEU A 312 -12.51 0.20 -0.48
CA LEU A 312 -12.96 0.98 0.67
C LEU A 312 -14.21 0.37 1.33
N GLY A 313 -15.20 -0.05 0.55
CA GLY A 313 -16.43 -0.63 1.05
C GLY A 313 -16.20 -1.92 1.85
N VAL A 314 -15.36 -2.82 1.33
CA VAL A 314 -15.01 -4.07 2.01
C VAL A 314 -14.24 -3.79 3.31
N LEU A 315 -13.22 -2.93 3.28
CA LEU A 315 -12.46 -2.62 4.50
C LEU A 315 -13.31 -1.90 5.56
N VAL A 316 -14.22 -1.01 5.17
CA VAL A 316 -15.17 -0.40 6.10
C VAL A 316 -16.09 -1.46 6.71
N ALA A 317 -16.60 -2.40 5.91
CA ALA A 317 -17.41 -3.51 6.44
C ALA A 317 -16.62 -4.35 7.45
N LEU A 318 -15.35 -4.68 7.14
CA LEU A 318 -14.48 -5.43 8.04
C LEU A 318 -14.18 -4.67 9.34
N TRP A 319 -13.94 -3.36 9.26
CA TRP A 319 -13.84 -2.49 10.44
C TRP A 319 -15.10 -2.51 11.29
N LEU A 320 -16.29 -2.43 10.68
CA LEU A 320 -17.56 -2.49 11.40
C LEU A 320 -17.75 -3.85 12.10
N THR A 321 -17.35 -4.95 11.46
CA THR A 321 -17.41 -6.28 12.10
C THR A 321 -16.39 -6.45 13.23
N ALA A 322 -15.24 -5.78 13.15
CA ALA A 322 -14.19 -5.82 14.17
C ALA A 322 -14.45 -4.84 15.34
N LEU A 323 -15.36 -3.88 15.15
CA LEU A 323 -15.62 -2.81 16.11
C LEU A 323 -16.06 -3.29 17.51
N PRO A 324 -16.88 -4.34 17.69
CA PRO A 324 -17.22 -4.85 19.01
C PRO A 324 -15.99 -5.29 19.81
N ALA A 325 -15.08 -6.05 19.19
CA ALA A 325 -13.83 -6.48 19.82
C ALA A 325 -12.87 -5.30 20.08
N TYR A 326 -12.89 -4.29 19.21
CA TYR A 326 -12.13 -3.05 19.42
C TYR A 326 -12.62 -2.30 20.67
N VAL A 327 -13.94 -2.12 20.82
CA VAL A 327 -14.54 -1.40 21.96
C VAL A 327 -14.39 -2.18 23.26
N GLY A 328 -14.44 -3.51 23.21
CA GLY A 328 -14.17 -4.39 24.35
C GLY A 328 -12.68 -4.53 24.70
N SER A 329 -11.76 -3.96 23.92
CA SER A 329 -10.33 -4.09 24.16
C SER A 329 -9.89 -3.38 25.45
N SER A 330 -8.92 -3.96 26.14
CA SER A 330 -8.32 -3.41 27.35
C SER A 330 -6.82 -3.19 27.12
N GLY A 331 -6.33 -1.98 27.37
CA GLY A 331 -4.91 -1.66 27.13
C GLY A 331 -4.47 -1.78 25.66
N GLY A 332 -5.41 -1.68 24.71
CA GLY A 332 -5.14 -1.83 23.28
C GLY A 332 -5.04 -3.28 22.79
N VAL A 333 -5.53 -4.25 23.57
CA VAL A 333 -5.55 -5.67 23.21
C VAL A 333 -6.97 -6.23 23.39
N THR A 334 -7.45 -6.99 22.40
CA THR A 334 -8.76 -7.66 22.44
C THR A 334 -8.77 -8.83 23.44
N GLU A 335 -9.95 -9.37 23.77
CA GLU A 335 -10.07 -10.59 24.59
C GLU A 335 -9.35 -11.80 23.97
N GLN A 336 -9.16 -11.80 22.64
CA GLN A 336 -8.46 -12.85 21.90
C GLN A 336 -6.94 -12.64 21.86
N GLY A 337 -6.42 -11.63 22.57
CA GLY A 337 -4.99 -11.34 22.62
C GLY A 337 -4.45 -10.61 21.39
N THR A 338 -5.31 -10.10 20.50
CA THR A 338 -4.87 -9.38 19.29
C THR A 338 -4.76 -7.87 19.56
N PRO A 339 -3.66 -7.21 19.12
CA PRO A 339 -3.49 -5.79 19.34
C PRO A 339 -4.37 -4.97 18.38
N VAL A 340 -4.99 -3.90 18.87
CA VAL A 340 -5.87 -3.03 18.08
C VAL A 340 -5.12 -1.85 17.47
N GLY A 341 -5.49 -1.43 16.27
CA GLY A 341 -4.94 -0.23 15.63
C GLY A 341 -5.57 1.06 16.11
N SER A 342 -5.35 2.14 15.38
CA SER A 342 -5.86 3.47 15.69
C SER A 342 -7.16 3.78 14.95
N LEU A 343 -8.31 3.63 15.62
CA LEU A 343 -9.63 3.84 15.00
C LEU A 343 -9.82 5.26 14.45
N TRP A 344 -9.37 6.29 15.17
CA TRP A 344 -9.52 7.68 14.71
C TRP A 344 -8.71 7.93 13.43
N TYR A 345 -7.52 7.33 13.34
CA TYR A 345 -6.65 7.50 12.18
C TYR A 345 -7.17 6.70 10.98
N ALA A 346 -7.62 5.47 11.20
CA ALA A 346 -8.30 4.67 10.19
C ALA A 346 -9.57 5.37 9.67
N ALA A 347 -10.36 6.00 10.54
CA ALA A 347 -11.55 6.77 10.15
C ALA A 347 -11.18 8.01 9.32
N LEU A 348 -10.14 8.75 9.71
CA LEU A 348 -9.63 9.89 8.93
C LEU A 348 -9.17 9.44 7.52
N CYS A 349 -8.46 8.32 7.46
CA CYS A 349 -8.03 7.69 6.21
C CYS A 349 -9.23 7.26 5.35
N ALA A 350 -10.24 6.60 5.93
CA ALA A 350 -11.45 6.17 5.25
C ALA A 350 -12.27 7.34 4.69
N VAL A 351 -12.43 8.42 5.46
CA VAL A 351 -13.09 9.64 4.98
C VAL A 351 -12.33 10.25 3.81
N THR A 352 -11.01 10.33 3.90
CA THR A 352 -10.18 10.90 2.83
C THR A 352 -10.18 10.02 1.58
N ALA A 353 -10.11 8.70 1.74
CA ALA A 353 -10.29 7.72 0.66
C ALA A 353 -11.66 7.86 0.00
N ALA A 354 -12.73 8.07 0.77
CA ALA A 354 -14.07 8.34 0.24
C ALA A 354 -14.09 9.61 -0.62
N VAL A 355 -13.39 10.68 -0.19
CA VAL A 355 -13.25 11.90 -1.01
C VAL A 355 -12.55 11.60 -2.34
N PHE A 356 -11.46 10.83 -2.35
CA PHE A 356 -10.80 10.39 -3.59
C PHE A 356 -11.76 9.62 -4.52
N VAL A 357 -12.50 8.65 -3.98
CA VAL A 357 -13.48 7.85 -4.75
C VAL A 357 -14.56 8.76 -5.34
N LEU A 358 -15.16 9.63 -4.53
CA LEU A 358 -16.19 10.57 -4.96
C LEU A 358 -15.67 11.52 -6.03
N ALA A 359 -14.42 11.98 -5.90
CA ALA A 359 -13.78 12.86 -6.87
C ALA A 359 -13.63 12.15 -8.22
N ALA A 360 -13.09 10.93 -8.22
CA ALA A 360 -12.87 10.13 -9.42
C ALA A 360 -14.17 9.72 -10.14
N VAL A 361 -15.28 9.54 -9.40
CA VAL A 361 -16.60 9.29 -9.97
C VAL A 361 -17.21 10.55 -10.58
N ARG A 362 -17.00 11.73 -9.96
CA ARG A 362 -17.57 13.01 -10.44
C ARG A 362 -16.96 13.56 -11.72
N VAL A 363 -15.70 13.23 -12.01
CA VAL A 363 -15.04 13.54 -13.30
C VAL A 363 -15.84 13.03 -14.51
N ARG A 364 -16.83 12.15 -14.29
CA ARG A 364 -17.66 11.51 -15.30
C ARG A 364 -18.92 12.26 -15.72
N MET A 365 -19.29 13.40 -15.14
CA MET A 365 -20.60 14.02 -15.44
C MET A 365 -20.48 15.04 -16.59
N PRO A 366 -20.89 14.72 -17.84
CA PRO A 366 -21.34 15.78 -18.73
C PRO A 366 -22.46 16.52 -18.02
N ARG A 367 -22.34 17.84 -17.90
CA ARG A 367 -23.45 18.68 -17.46
C ARG A 367 -24.63 18.38 -18.41
N PRO A 368 -25.84 18.05 -17.91
CA PRO A 368 -26.99 17.91 -18.80
C PRO A 368 -27.08 19.20 -19.59
N ALA A 369 -27.05 19.08 -20.92
CA ALA A 369 -27.28 20.20 -21.80
C ALA A 369 -28.60 20.83 -21.35
N VAL A 370 -28.55 22.08 -20.89
CA VAL A 370 -29.76 22.88 -20.76
C VAL A 370 -30.31 22.94 -22.17
N GLY A 371 -31.37 22.18 -22.43
CA GLY A 371 -32.02 22.15 -23.73
C GLY A 371 -32.38 23.59 -24.11
N PRO A 372 -32.30 23.96 -25.41
CA PRO A 372 -32.70 25.29 -25.83
C PRO A 372 -34.15 25.52 -25.37
N VAL A 373 -34.35 26.56 -24.56
CA VAL A 373 -35.68 27.10 -24.33
C VAL A 373 -36.14 27.59 -25.70
N GLY A 374 -37.11 26.88 -26.27
CA GLY A 374 -37.61 27.13 -27.60
C GLY A 374 -38.25 28.50 -27.71
N SER A 375 -37.91 29.17 -28.81
CA SER A 375 -38.58 30.26 -29.56
C SER A 375 -39.24 31.38 -28.77
#